data_AF-K1XW74-F1
#
_entry.id   AF-K1XW74-F1
#
_cell.length_a   1.000
_cell.length_b   1.000
_cell.length_c   1.000
_cell.angle_alpha   90.00
_cell.angle_beta   90.00
_cell.angle_gamma   90.00
#
_symmetry.space_group_name_H-M   'P 1'
#
loop_
_entity.id
_entity.type
_entity.pdbx_description
1 polymer ?
#
loop_
_entity_poly.entity_id
_entity_poly.type
_entity_poly.pdbx_seq_one_letter_code
_entity_poly.pdbx_strand_id
1 'polypeptide(L)'
;MIDTDYFIENMIMKAMPDIDDEGLEMMIEDTKPVLYDRVMTHIVGQIKEEDGQWFLDKLEAEGVTPEVADYLKSKIPNFQEFLEKTYDEFETMYLKELKNFEKEFPPEDFKEEN
;
A
#
# COMPACT_ATOMS: atom_id res chain seq x y z
N MET A 1 -10.21 -4.01 -10.60
CA MET A 1 -8.87 -3.56 -10.19
C MET A 1 -9.10 -2.57 -9.07
N ILE A 2 -8.49 -2.78 -7.90
CA ILE A 2 -8.61 -1.83 -6.79
C ILE A 2 -7.96 -0.54 -7.26
N ASP A 3 -8.68 0.56 -7.14
CA ASP A 3 -8.12 1.89 -7.36
C ASP A 3 -7.27 2.22 -6.13
N THR A 4 -5.95 2.15 -6.31
CA THR A 4 -4.96 2.32 -5.24
C THR A 4 -5.09 3.69 -4.59
N ASP A 5 -5.33 4.73 -5.38
CA ASP A 5 -5.41 6.11 -4.91
C ASP A 5 -6.67 6.27 -4.06
N TYR A 6 -7.82 5.78 -4.57
CA TYR A 6 -9.08 5.79 -3.82
C TYR A 6 -9.01 4.97 -2.53
N PHE A 7 -8.30 3.83 -2.53
CA PHE A 7 -8.11 3.03 -1.32
C PHE A 7 -7.30 3.79 -0.26
N ILE A 8 -6.15 4.34 -0.67
CA ILE A 8 -5.27 5.11 0.23
C ILE A 8 -5.99 6.35 0.76
N GLU A 9 -6.68 7.08 -0.11
CA GLU A 9 -7.49 8.25 0.24
C GLU A 9 -8.50 7.91 1.35
N ASN A 10 -9.33 6.88 1.14
CA ASN A 10 -10.32 6.46 2.13
C ASN A 10 -9.67 6.02 3.45
N MET A 11 -8.53 5.34 3.39
CA MET A 11 -7.80 4.93 4.58
C MET A 11 -7.31 6.14 5.37
N ILE A 12 -6.71 7.13 4.70
CA ILE A 12 -6.20 8.36 5.32
C ILE A 12 -7.36 9.17 5.92
N MET A 13 -8.45 9.38 5.18
CA MET A 13 -9.62 10.12 5.67
C MET A 13 -10.30 9.47 6.87
N LYS A 14 -10.32 8.12 6.97
CA LYS A 14 -10.80 7.44 8.18
C LYS A 14 -9.94 7.73 9.40
N ALA A 15 -8.64 7.94 9.19
CA ALA A 15 -7.67 8.16 10.25
C ALA A 15 -7.60 9.63 10.67
N MET A 16 -7.63 10.53 9.69
CA MET A 16 -7.56 11.98 9.84
C MET A 16 -8.71 12.62 9.05
N PRO A 17 -9.92 12.70 9.64
CA PRO A 17 -11.10 13.24 8.95
C PRO A 17 -10.99 14.73 8.62
N ASP A 18 -10.13 15.45 9.35
CA ASP A 18 -9.95 16.90 9.25
C ASP A 18 -8.71 17.29 8.40
N ILE A 19 -8.09 16.33 7.70
CA ILE A 19 -6.97 16.60 6.79
C ILE A 19 -7.42 17.51 5.65
N ASP A 20 -6.59 18.47 5.27
CA ASP A 20 -6.83 19.31 4.11
C ASP A 20 -6.40 18.61 2.81
N ASP A 21 -6.84 19.15 1.66
CA ASP A 21 -6.60 18.52 0.36
C ASP A 21 -5.11 18.39 0.04
N GLU A 22 -4.29 19.38 0.42
CA GLU A 22 -2.83 19.38 0.17
C GLU A 22 -2.12 18.32 1.04
N GLY A 23 -2.47 18.22 2.33
CA GLY A 23 -1.99 17.17 3.20
C GLY A 23 -2.42 15.78 2.74
N LEU A 24 -3.66 15.64 2.27
CA LEU A 24 -4.18 14.39 1.74
C LEU A 24 -3.41 13.93 0.51
N GLU A 25 -3.17 14.81 -0.46
CA GLU A 25 -2.37 14.52 -1.65
C GLU A 25 -0.95 14.09 -1.29
N MET A 26 -0.28 14.82 -0.39
CA MET A 26 1.07 14.48 0.07
C MET A 26 1.11 13.09 0.72
N MET A 27 0.16 12.80 1.60
CA MET A 27 0.10 11.50 2.29
C MET A 27 -0.24 10.37 1.33
N ILE A 28 -1.06 10.60 0.31
CA ILE A 28 -1.32 9.63 -0.75
C ILE A 28 0.00 9.28 -1.47
N GLU A 29 0.76 10.29 -1.90
CA GLU A 29 2.04 10.10 -2.59
C GLU A 29 3.09 9.38 -1.72
N ASP A 30 3.15 9.67 -0.42
CA ASP A 30 4.06 8.98 0.50
C ASP A 30 3.63 7.53 0.78
N THR A 31 2.33 7.26 0.81
CA THR A 31 1.78 5.94 1.16
C THR A 31 1.81 4.95 -0.01
N LYS A 32 1.64 5.45 -1.24
CA LYS A 32 1.69 4.66 -2.49
C LYS A 32 2.89 3.71 -2.60
N PRO A 33 4.15 4.18 -2.47
CA PRO A 33 5.32 3.31 -2.61
C PRO A 33 5.38 2.24 -1.51
N VAL A 34 4.89 2.54 -0.30
CA VAL A 34 4.86 1.59 0.82
C VAL A 34 3.84 0.47 0.57
N LEU A 35 2.64 0.83 0.10
CA LEU A 35 1.64 -0.16 -0.29
C LEU A 35 2.13 -1.03 -1.45
N TYR A 36 2.78 -0.42 -2.45
CA TYR A 36 3.37 -1.14 -3.57
C TYR A 36 4.42 -2.15 -3.11
N ASP A 37 5.38 -1.73 -2.28
CA ASP A 37 6.42 -2.60 -1.72
C ASP A 37 5.81 -3.77 -0.94
N ARG A 38 4.76 -3.52 -0.16
CA ARG A 38 4.06 -4.55 0.60
C ARG A 38 3.39 -5.59 -0.29
N VAL A 39 2.64 -5.13 -1.30
CA VAL A 39 1.99 -5.99 -2.28
C VAL A 39 3.02 -6.83 -3.02
N MET A 40 4.12 -6.21 -3.46
CA MET A 40 5.21 -6.88 -4.16
C MET A 40 5.89 -7.93 -3.28
N THR A 41 6.17 -7.60 -2.02
CA THR A 41 6.76 -8.54 -1.05
C THR A 41 5.87 -9.78 -0.87
N HIS A 42 4.57 -9.58 -0.70
CA HIS A 42 3.63 -10.69 -0.56
C HIS A 42 3.56 -11.53 -1.83
N ILE A 43 3.54 -10.90 -3.01
CA ILE A 43 3.50 -11.57 -4.31
C ILE A 43 4.75 -12.44 -4.50
N VAL A 44 5.94 -11.88 -4.28
CA VAL A 44 7.21 -12.62 -4.39
C VAL A 44 7.24 -13.79 -3.40
N GLY A 45 6.65 -13.65 -2.22
CA GLY A 45 6.51 -14.74 -1.26
C GLY A 45 5.57 -15.87 -1.69
N GLN A 46 4.69 -15.66 -2.66
CA GLN A 46 3.82 -16.70 -3.23
C GLN A 46 4.40 -17.33 -4.51
N ILE A 47 5.28 -16.61 -5.21
CA ILE A 47 5.94 -17.11 -6.42
C ILE A 47 7.12 -17.98 -6.01
N LYS A 48 7.39 -19.04 -6.79
CA LYS A 48 8.58 -19.86 -6.57
C LYS A 48 9.84 -19.08 -6.92
N GLU A 49 10.91 -19.31 -6.16
CA GLU A 49 12.21 -18.65 -6.34
C GLU A 49 12.75 -18.77 -7.78
N GLU A 50 12.49 -19.90 -8.46
CA GLU A 50 12.86 -20.16 -9.85
C GLU A 50 12.16 -19.25 -10.88
N ASP A 51 10.96 -18.77 -10.57
CA ASP A 51 10.19 -17.87 -11.44
C ASP A 51 10.27 -16.39 -10.99
N GLY A 52 10.82 -16.12 -9.80
CA GLY A 52 10.86 -14.79 -9.20
C GLY A 52 11.67 -13.79 -10.03
N GLN A 53 12.81 -14.22 -10.59
CA GLN A 53 13.64 -13.35 -11.43
C GLN A 53 12.93 -12.95 -12.72
N TRP A 54 12.27 -13.90 -13.41
CA TRP A 54 11.51 -13.60 -14.64
C TRP A 54 10.38 -12.59 -14.36
N PHE A 55 9.68 -12.76 -13.24
CA PHE A 55 8.62 -11.86 -12.83
C PHE A 55 9.15 -10.44 -12.55
N LEU A 56 10.25 -10.31 -11.81
CA LEU A 56 10.87 -9.02 -11.53
C LEU A 56 11.37 -8.34 -12.80
N ASP A 57 12.05 -9.08 -13.69
CA ASP A 57 12.55 -8.55 -14.97
C ASP A 57 11.41 -8.02 -15.85
N LYS A 58 10.28 -8.75 -15.89
CA LYS A 58 9.09 -8.36 -16.65
C LYS A 58 8.40 -7.13 -16.06
N LEU A 59 8.31 -7.07 -14.74
CA LEU A 59 7.71 -5.95 -14.04
C LEU A 59 8.54 -4.67 -14.18
N GLU A 60 9.87 -4.77 -14.11
CA GLU A 60 10.78 -3.63 -14.28
C GLU A 60 10.78 -3.10 -15.72
N ALA A 61 10.71 -3.99 -16.71
CA ALA A 61 10.75 -3.61 -18.12
C ALA A 61 9.42 -3.05 -18.65
N GLU A 62 8.29 -3.64 -18.25
CA GLU A 62 6.99 -3.39 -18.88
C GLU A 62 5.89 -2.95 -17.89
N GLY A 63 6.17 -2.96 -16.58
CA GLY A 63 5.18 -2.72 -15.54
C GLY A 63 4.15 -3.85 -15.42
N VAL A 64 3.00 -3.54 -14.80
CA VAL A 64 1.90 -4.51 -14.66
C VAL A 64 1.15 -4.62 -15.99
N THR A 65 1.63 -5.50 -16.87
CA THR A 65 0.94 -5.83 -18.13
C THR A 65 -0.12 -6.90 -17.92
N PRO A 66 -1.06 -7.09 -18.88
CA PRO A 66 -1.98 -8.23 -18.85
C PRO A 66 -1.27 -9.59 -18.75
N GLU A 67 -0.08 -9.73 -19.36
CA GLU A 67 0.75 -10.94 -19.27
C GLU A 67 1.19 -11.19 -17.82
N VAL A 68 1.70 -10.16 -17.15
CA VAL A 68 2.09 -10.22 -15.73
C VAL A 68 0.88 -10.53 -14.85
N ALA A 69 -0.25 -9.89 -15.10
CA ALA A 69 -1.48 -10.11 -14.34
C ALA A 69 -2.01 -11.55 -14.49
N ASP A 70 -1.98 -12.12 -15.70
CA ASP A 70 -2.42 -13.49 -15.94
C ASP A 70 -1.42 -14.51 -15.39
N TYR A 71 -0.13 -14.22 -15.46
CA TYR A 71 0.90 -14.99 -14.76
C TYR A 71 0.61 -15.05 -13.26
N LEU A 72 0.35 -13.92 -12.61
CA LEU A 72 0.03 -13.85 -11.18
C LEU A 72 -1.21 -14.67 -10.82
N LYS A 73 -2.30 -14.55 -11.60
CA LYS A 73 -3.50 -15.37 -11.40
C LYS A 73 -3.25 -16.87 -11.58
N SER A 74 -2.30 -17.26 -12.42
CA SER A 74 -1.95 -18.67 -12.63
C SER A 74 -1.11 -19.25 -11.49
N LYS A 75 -0.35 -18.41 -10.78
CA LYS A 75 0.57 -18.84 -9.71
C LYS A 75 -0.03 -18.68 -8.32
N ILE A 76 -0.87 -17.68 -8.12
CA ILE A 76 -1.48 -17.36 -6.82
C ILE A 76 -2.95 -17.81 -6.85
N PRO A 77 -3.31 -18.89 -6.13
CA PRO A 77 -4.71 -19.30 -5.98
C PRO A 77 -5.53 -18.18 -5.34
N ASN A 78 -6.75 -17.97 -5.81
CA ASN A 78 -7.64 -16.90 -5.33
C ASN A 78 -6.93 -15.52 -5.31
N PHE A 79 -6.20 -15.17 -6.37
CA PHE A 79 -5.42 -13.93 -6.46
C PHE A 79 -6.16 -12.67 -5.99
N GLN A 80 -7.47 -12.57 -6.28
CA GLN A 80 -8.32 -11.46 -5.82
C GLN A 80 -8.42 -11.40 -4.28
N GLU A 81 -8.71 -12.52 -3.62
CA GLU A 81 -8.79 -12.63 -2.16
C GLU A 81 -7.43 -12.39 -1.51
N PHE A 82 -6.35 -12.85 -2.15
CA PHE A 82 -4.98 -12.58 -1.73
C PHE A 82 -4.65 -11.08 -1.74
N LEU A 83 -5.04 -10.37 -2.79
CA LEU A 83 -4.87 -8.91 -2.88
C LEU A 83 -5.69 -8.20 -1.81
N GLU A 84 -6.98 -8.54 -1.67
CA GLU A 84 -7.85 -7.96 -0.64
C GLU A 84 -7.27 -8.12 0.76
N LYS A 85 -6.79 -9.33 1.11
CA LYS A 85 -6.14 -9.58 2.40
C LYS A 85 -4.86 -8.74 2.59
N THR A 86 -4.09 -8.53 1.52
CA THR A 86 -2.88 -7.71 1.59
C THR A 86 -3.21 -6.24 1.83
N TYR A 87 -4.27 -5.73 1.22
CA TYR A 87 -4.77 -4.37 1.43
C TYR A 87 -5.33 -4.20 2.85
N ASP A 88 -6.12 -5.15 3.34
CA ASP A 88 -6.67 -5.13 4.71
C ASP A 88 -5.56 -5.16 5.78
N GLU A 89 -4.52 -5.97 5.57
CA GLU A 89 -3.35 -6.04 6.45
C GLU A 89 -2.58 -4.71 6.45
N PHE A 90 -2.42 -4.11 5.27
CA PHE A 90 -1.79 -2.80 5.12
C PHE A 90 -2.60 -1.71 5.83
N GLU A 91 -3.91 -1.64 5.60
CA GLU A 91 -4.80 -0.68 6.28
C GLU A 91 -4.69 -0.82 7.81
N THR A 92 -4.75 -2.06 8.31
CA THR A 92 -4.64 -2.32 9.76
C THR A 92 -3.30 -1.86 10.34
N MET A 93 -2.20 -2.14 9.63
CA MET A 93 -0.85 -1.75 10.05
C MET A 93 -0.67 -0.23 10.04
N TYR A 94 -1.01 0.40 8.92
CA TYR A 94 -0.85 1.83 8.71
C TYR A 94 -1.66 2.64 9.72
N LEU A 95 -2.94 2.30 9.90
CA LEU A 95 -3.80 2.98 10.88
C LEU A 95 -3.31 2.82 12.32
N LYS A 96 -2.65 1.70 12.63
CA LYS A 96 -2.05 1.47 13.95
C LYS A 96 -0.80 2.32 14.15
N GLU A 97 0.05 2.42 13.14
CA GLU A 97 1.26 3.26 13.17
C GLU A 97 0.90 4.74 13.29
N LEU A 98 -0.07 5.20 12.50
CA LEU A 98 -0.56 6.59 12.57
C LEU A 98 -1.09 6.94 13.97
N LYS A 99 -1.92 6.07 14.56
CA LYS A 99 -2.44 6.26 15.93
C LYS A 99 -1.36 6.23 17.01
N ASN A 100 -0.24 5.55 16.76
CA ASN A 100 0.89 5.57 17.70
C ASN A 100 1.68 6.87 17.55
N PHE A 101 1.87 7.35 16.32
CA PHE A 101 2.50 8.63 16.04
C PHE A 101 1.78 9.80 16.72
N GLU A 102 0.45 9.87 16.65
CA GLU A 102 -0.36 10.89 17.35
C GLU A 102 -0.22 10.85 18.88
N LYS A 103 0.08 9.67 19.45
CA LYS A 103 0.28 9.50 20.90
C LYS A 103 1.68 9.89 21.36
N GLU A 104 2.68 9.67 20.51
CA GLU A 104 4.07 10.03 20.78
C GLU A 104 4.34 11.51 20.52
N PHE A 105 3.57 12.13 19.62
CA PHE A 105 3.59 13.56 19.32
C PHE A 105 2.17 14.15 19.38
N PRO A 106 1.61 14.33 20.58
CA PRO A 106 0.31 14.98 20.71
C PRO A 106 0.37 16.38 20.08
N PRO A 107 -0.69 16.84 19.40
CA PRO A 107 -0.72 18.13 18.70
C PRO A 107 -0.48 19.35 19.60
N GLU A 108 -0.41 19.17 20.93
CA GLU A 108 -0.01 20.20 21.89
C GLU A 108 1.48 20.54 21.86
N ASP A 109 2.35 19.64 21.38
CA ASP A 109 3.80 19.85 21.32
C ASP A 109 4.26 20.74 20.15
N PHE A 110 3.36 21.07 19.21
CA PHE A 110 3.59 21.99 18.09
C PHE A 110 3.12 23.43 18.34
N LYS A 111 2.74 23.78 19.58
CA LYS A 111 2.53 25.18 19.94
C LYS A 111 3.90 25.86 20.02
N GLU A 112 4.28 26.48 18.91
CA GLU A 112 5.43 27.40 18.80
C GLU A 112 5.54 28.26 20.06
N GLU A 113 6.71 28.20 20.71
CA GLU A 113 7.12 29.20 21.69
C GLU A 113 7.10 30.56 20.99
N ASN A 114 6.16 31.43 21.39
CA ASN A 114 6.15 32.86 21.04
C ASN A 114 7.32 33.60 21.71
#